data_AF-A0A832M5N6-F1
#
_entry.id   AF-A0A832M5N6-F1
#
_cell.length_a   1.000
_cell.length_b   1.000
_cell.length_c   1.000
_cell.angle_alpha   90.00
_cell.angle_beta   90.00
_cell.angle_gamma   90.00
#
_symmetry.space_group_name_H-M   'P 1'
#
loop_
_entity.id
_entity.type
_entity.pdbx_description
1 polymer ?
#
loop_
_entity_poly.entity_id
_entity_poly.type
_entity_poly.pdbx_seq_one_letter_code
_entity_poly.pdbx_strand_id
1 'polypeptide(L)'
;MTKDKGLMTRREMLPHLEEWLTRFQQIENAYAALHETFDAAPECPMALALYQPFDSYTARLGDLIGDPGGEWLHWFLWENKAGKTGHVAKSAHMPRLRRIRTLEDLAHLISPE
;
A
#
# COMPACT_ATOMS: atom_id res chain seq x y z
N MET A 1 -17.55 24.30 5.43
CA MET A 1 -18.47 23.25 4.99
C MET A 1 -17.69 22.27 4.12
N THR A 2 -16.97 21.36 4.76
CA THR A 2 -16.25 20.28 4.09
C THR A 2 -17.29 19.29 3.63
N LYS A 3 -17.47 19.15 2.31
CA LYS A 3 -18.34 18.11 1.75
C LYS A 3 -17.86 16.77 2.30
N ASP A 4 -18.78 16.05 2.93
CA ASP A 4 -18.70 14.63 3.20
C ASP A 4 -18.45 13.94 1.86
N LYS A 5 -17.19 13.76 1.47
CA LYS A 5 -16.83 12.81 0.42
C LYS A 5 -17.08 11.47 1.07
N GLY A 6 -18.20 10.84 0.74
CA GLY A 6 -18.49 9.49 1.21
C GLY A 6 -17.23 8.64 1.07
N LEU A 7 -16.75 8.12 2.18
CA LEU A 7 -15.58 7.26 2.21
C LEU A 7 -15.82 6.08 1.26
N MET A 8 -14.77 5.69 0.54
CA MET A 8 -14.85 4.55 -0.36
C MET A 8 -15.19 3.28 0.44
N THR A 9 -16.19 2.53 -0.01
CA THR A 9 -16.54 1.25 0.64
C THR A 9 -15.41 0.24 0.46
N ARG A 10 -15.31 -0.77 1.34
CA ARG A 10 -14.29 -1.83 1.17
C ARG A 10 -14.35 -2.51 -0.20
N ARG A 11 -15.56 -2.73 -0.72
CA ARG A 11 -15.79 -3.36 -2.02
C ARG A 11 -15.24 -2.50 -3.18
N GLU A 12 -15.42 -1.19 -3.10
CA GLU A 12 -14.88 -0.25 -4.10
C GLU A 12 -13.37 -0.05 -3.96
N MET A 13 -12.84 -0.20 -2.74
CA MET A 13 -11.41 -0.07 -2.45
C MET A 13 -10.57 -1.22 -3.00
N LEU A 14 -11.09 -2.45 -2.96
CA LEU A 14 -10.33 -3.65 -3.33
C LEU A 14 -9.68 -3.59 -4.71
N PRO A 15 -10.39 -3.23 -5.81
CA PRO A 15 -9.76 -3.11 -7.12
C PRO A 15 -8.59 -2.13 -7.15
N HIS A 16 -8.65 -1.03 -6.39
CA HIS A 16 -7.55 -0.08 -6.31
C HIS A 16 -6.35 -0.65 -5.55
N LEU A 17 -6.58 -1.41 -4.48
CA LEU A 17 -5.52 -2.09 -3.74
C LEU A 17 -4.84 -3.18 -4.57
N GLU A 18 -5.62 -3.93 -5.35
CA GLU A 18 -5.11 -4.95 -6.27
C GLU A 18 -4.24 -4.34 -7.36
N GLU A 19 -4.70 -3.24 -7.98
CA GLU A 19 -3.91 -2.51 -8.97
C GLU A 19 -2.63 -1.95 -8.34
N TRP A 20 -2.72 -1.38 -7.14
CA TRP A 20 -1.58 -0.84 -6.42
C TRP A 20 -0.51 -1.91 -6.13
N LEU A 21 -0.91 -3.07 -5.60
CA LEU A 21 0.02 -4.16 -5.33
C LEU A 21 0.59 -4.76 -6.62
N THR A 22 -0.20 -4.81 -7.69
CA THR A 22 0.27 -5.23 -9.02
C THR A 22 1.36 -4.30 -9.54
N ARG A 23 1.17 -2.98 -9.42
CA ARG A 23 2.16 -1.97 -9.81
C ARG A 23 3.44 -2.09 -8.99
N PHE A 24 3.33 -2.33 -7.68
CA PHE A 24 4.49 -2.61 -6.84
C PHE A 24 5.28 -3.83 -7.33
N GLN A 25 4.59 -4.94 -7.59
CA GLN A 25 5.25 -6.15 -8.07
C GLN A 25 5.96 -5.94 -9.42
N GLN A 26 5.40 -5.11 -10.30
CA GLN A 26 6.06 -4.72 -11.55
C GLN A 26 7.35 -3.93 -11.29
N ILE A 27 7.34 -3.01 -10.33
CA ILE A 27 8.53 -2.24 -9.92
C ILE A 27 9.59 -3.16 -9.31
N GLU A 28 9.21 -4.06 -8.40
CA GLU A 28 10.12 -5.04 -7.81
C GLU A 28 10.77 -5.91 -8.89
N ASN A 29 10.00 -6.38 -9.88
CA ASN A 29 10.53 -7.18 -10.98
C ASN A 29 11.49 -6.37 -11.86
N ALA A 30 11.16 -5.11 -12.15
CA ALA A 30 12.03 -4.23 -12.92
C ALA A 30 13.34 -3.94 -12.18
N TYR A 31 13.26 -3.67 -10.87
CA TYR A 31 14.43 -3.45 -10.04
C TYR A 31 15.28 -4.73 -9.91
N ALA A 32 14.68 -5.90 -9.74
CA ALA A 32 15.39 -7.17 -9.71
C ALA A 32 16.20 -7.39 -11.00
N ALA A 33 15.63 -7.08 -12.17
CA ALA A 33 16.34 -7.18 -13.45
C ALA A 33 17.52 -6.19 -13.54
N LEU A 34 17.35 -4.97 -13.04
CA LEU A 34 18.44 -3.98 -12.96
C LEU A 34 19.57 -4.44 -12.03
N HIS A 35 19.21 -4.97 -10.86
CA HIS A 35 20.15 -5.50 -9.89
C HIS A 35 20.93 -6.69 -10.47
N GLU A 36 20.25 -7.66 -11.07
CA GLU A 36 20.89 -8.82 -11.69
C GLU A 36 21.84 -8.46 -12.84
N THR A 37 21.46 -7.48 -13.67
CA THR A 37 22.23 -7.10 -14.87
C THR A 37 23.42 -6.20 -14.56
N PHE A 38 23.23 -5.25 -13.63
CA PHE A 38 24.17 -4.15 -13.41
C PHE A 38 24.74 -4.09 -11.99
N ASP A 39 24.38 -5.03 -11.11
CA ASP A 39 24.61 -4.94 -9.66
C ASP A 39 24.11 -3.59 -9.11
N ALA A 40 22.96 -3.13 -9.63
CA ALA A 40 22.40 -1.84 -9.29
C ALA A 40 22.07 -1.79 -7.80
N ALA A 41 22.61 -0.78 -7.10
CA ALA A 41 22.28 -0.49 -5.72
C ALA A 41 20.87 0.13 -5.58
N PRO A 42 20.15 -0.06 -4.46
CA PRO A 42 18.83 0.52 -4.23
C PRO A 42 18.81 2.06 -4.30
N GLU A 43 19.93 2.69 -3.94
CA GLU A 43 20.08 4.15 -3.92
C GLU A 43 20.51 4.72 -5.27
N CYS A 44 20.72 3.88 -6.28
CA CYS A 44 21.14 4.36 -7.59
C CYS A 44 20.00 5.15 -8.27
N PRO A 45 20.31 6.14 -9.14
CA PRO A 45 19.30 6.98 -9.76
C PRO A 45 18.20 6.22 -10.52
N MET A 46 18.53 5.07 -11.12
CA MET A 46 17.55 4.25 -11.83
C MET A 46 16.55 3.59 -10.88
N ALA A 47 17.02 3.05 -9.74
CA ALA A 47 16.15 2.49 -8.72
C ALA A 47 15.26 3.57 -8.10
N LEU A 48 15.84 4.72 -7.74
CA LEU A 48 15.07 5.86 -7.22
C LEU A 48 13.99 6.33 -8.21
N ALA A 49 14.28 6.35 -9.51
CA ALA A 49 13.31 6.70 -10.54
C ALA A 49 12.14 5.70 -10.66
N LEU A 50 12.29 4.46 -10.20
CA LEU A 50 11.21 3.47 -10.14
C LEU A 50 10.36 3.65 -8.87
N TYR A 51 11.00 3.78 -7.69
CA TYR A 51 10.31 3.77 -6.41
C TYR A 51 9.70 5.14 -6.03
N GLN A 52 10.35 6.26 -6.32
CA GLN A 52 9.83 7.59 -5.92
C GLN A 52 8.46 7.94 -6.54
N PRO A 53 8.20 7.66 -7.83
CA PRO A 53 6.87 7.86 -8.39
C PRO A 53 5.83 6.95 -7.73
N PHE A 54 6.21 5.74 -7.34
CA PHE A 54 5.32 4.80 -6.66
C PHE A 54 4.99 5.22 -5.23
N ASP A 55 5.94 5.79 -4.49
CA ASP A 55 5.67 6.40 -3.19
C ASP A 55 4.65 7.54 -3.32
N SER A 56 4.85 8.41 -4.31
CA SER A 56 3.91 9.50 -4.60
C SER A 56 2.52 8.96 -4.98
N TYR A 57 2.46 7.90 -5.78
CA TYR A 57 1.21 7.22 -6.12
C TYR A 57 0.54 6.60 -4.90
N THR A 58 1.31 5.95 -4.02
CA THR A 58 0.82 5.33 -2.78
C THR A 58 0.20 6.37 -1.85
N ALA A 59 0.86 7.51 -1.65
CA ALA A 59 0.31 8.61 -0.85
C ALA A 59 -1.00 9.15 -1.42
N ARG A 60 -1.09 9.33 -2.75
CA ARG A 60 -2.31 9.82 -3.42
C ARG A 60 -3.45 8.82 -3.39
N LEU A 61 -3.14 7.53 -3.54
CA LEU A 61 -4.11 6.47 -3.38
C LEU A 61 -4.62 6.44 -1.94
N GLY A 62 -3.73 6.57 -0.96
CA GLY A 62 -4.07 6.67 0.46
C GLY A 62 -5.12 7.75 0.72
N ASP A 63 -4.86 8.98 0.25
CA ASP A 63 -5.80 10.10 0.37
C ASP A 63 -7.17 9.81 -0.30
N LEU A 64 -7.20 9.02 -1.38
CA LEU A 64 -8.43 8.63 -2.07
C LEU A 64 -9.24 7.60 -1.27
N ILE A 65 -8.57 6.63 -0.64
CA ILE A 65 -9.21 5.48 0.02
C ILE A 65 -9.44 5.69 1.52
N GLY A 66 -9.08 6.86 2.06
CA GLY A 66 -9.25 7.16 3.48
C GLY A 66 -8.10 6.68 4.36
N ASP A 67 -6.90 6.50 3.79
CA ASP A 67 -5.63 6.25 4.48
C ASP A 67 -4.69 7.45 4.25
N PRO A 68 -4.85 8.56 5.00
CA PRO A 68 -4.14 9.82 4.71
C PRO A 68 -2.63 9.62 4.56
N GLY A 69 -2.07 10.08 3.45
CA GLY A 69 -0.64 9.90 3.16
C GLY A 69 -0.19 8.45 2.91
N GLY A 70 -1.10 7.48 2.90
CA GLY A 70 -0.80 6.06 2.63
C GLY A 70 -0.12 5.34 3.79
N GLU A 71 -0.35 5.74 5.05
CA GLU A 71 0.31 5.17 6.22
C GLU A 71 0.09 3.66 6.34
N TRP A 72 -1.16 3.19 6.23
CA TRP A 72 -1.46 1.76 6.27
C TRP A 72 -0.97 1.01 5.04
N LEU A 73 -1.01 1.64 3.86
CA LEU A 73 -0.44 1.07 2.64
C LEU A 73 1.06 0.83 2.79
N HIS A 74 1.82 1.82 3.25
CA HIS A 74 3.26 1.71 3.48
C HIS A 74 3.58 0.67 4.56
N TRP A 75 2.88 0.70 5.68
CA TRP A 75 3.03 -0.29 6.75
C TRP A 75 2.78 -1.71 6.24
N PHE A 76 1.69 -1.92 5.49
CA PHE A 76 1.34 -3.22 4.95
C PHE A 76 2.42 -3.75 4.01
N LEU A 77 2.95 -2.88 3.16
CA LEU A 77 3.95 -3.23 2.16
C LEU A 77 5.30 -3.56 2.80
N TRP A 78 5.84 -2.61 3.56
CA TRP A 78 7.23 -2.66 4.01
C TRP A 78 7.42 -3.41 5.33
N GLU A 79 6.53 -3.19 6.30
CA GLU A 79 6.65 -3.81 7.62
C GLU A 79 5.98 -5.18 7.64
N ASN A 80 4.77 -5.29 7.08
CA ASN A 80 4.03 -6.55 7.04
C ASN A 80 4.35 -7.43 5.81
N LYS A 81 5.27 -6.99 4.94
CA LYS A 81 5.73 -7.72 3.74
C LYS A 81 4.57 -8.13 2.83
N ALA A 82 3.69 -7.18 2.52
CA ALA A 82 2.44 -7.42 1.80
C ALA A 82 1.61 -8.56 2.41
N GLY A 83 1.49 -8.58 3.73
CA GLY A 83 0.69 -9.57 4.48
C GLY A 83 1.38 -10.91 4.78
N LYS A 84 2.58 -11.15 4.24
CA LYS A 84 3.31 -12.43 4.47
C LYS A 84 3.68 -12.64 5.93
N THR A 85 4.03 -11.58 6.66
CA THR A 85 4.39 -11.69 8.08
C THR A 85 3.15 -11.92 8.95
N GLY A 86 1.99 -11.38 8.54
CA GLY A 86 0.75 -11.51 9.27
C GLY A 86 0.77 -10.75 10.60
N HIS A 87 1.30 -9.53 10.59
CA HIS A 87 1.24 -8.62 11.73
C HIS A 87 -0.21 -8.35 12.17
N VAL A 88 -0.36 -8.00 13.44
CA VAL A 88 -1.64 -7.58 14.02
C VAL A 88 -1.71 -6.07 14.10
N ALA A 89 -2.84 -5.50 13.69
CA ALA A 89 -3.07 -4.07 13.72
C ALA A 89 -4.53 -3.77 14.08
N LYS A 90 -4.78 -2.53 14.52
CA LYS A 90 -6.11 -1.94 14.64
C LYS A 90 -6.04 -0.47 14.29
N SER A 91 -7.06 0.02 13.61
CA SER A 91 -7.34 1.44 13.46
C SER A 91 -8.32 1.89 14.55
N ALA A 92 -8.57 3.20 14.63
CA ALA A 92 -9.38 3.80 15.69
C ALA A 92 -10.83 3.31 15.71
N HIS A 93 -11.41 2.93 14.55
CA HIS A 93 -12.78 2.42 14.47
C HIS A 93 -12.93 0.95 14.87
N MET A 94 -11.82 0.23 15.02
CA MET A 94 -11.87 -1.20 15.29
C MET A 94 -11.85 -1.49 16.80
N PRO A 95 -12.74 -2.39 17.30
CA PRO A 95 -12.82 -2.68 18.73
C PRO A 95 -11.65 -3.54 19.24
N ARG A 96 -10.96 -4.27 18.36
CA ARG A 96 -9.88 -5.22 18.70
C ARG A 96 -8.83 -5.28 17.59
N LEU A 97 -7.62 -5.67 17.99
CA LEU A 97 -6.55 -6.03 17.06
C LEU A 97 -6.98 -7.20 16.18
N ARG A 98 -6.62 -7.14 14.89
CA ARG A 98 -6.82 -8.22 13.92
C ARG A 98 -5.53 -8.49 13.18
N ARG A 99 -5.36 -9.74 12.75
CA ARG A 99 -4.27 -10.14 11.87
C ARG A 99 -4.55 -9.63 10.47
N ILE A 100 -3.54 -9.06 9.81
CA ILE A 100 -3.66 -8.49 8.47
C ILE A 100 -2.79 -9.32 7.52
N ARG A 101 -3.42 -10.05 6.60
CA ARG A 101 -2.74 -10.92 5.63
C ARG A 101 -3.11 -10.66 4.19
N THR A 102 -4.32 -10.18 3.96
CA THR A 102 -4.84 -9.98 2.61
C THR A 102 -5.19 -8.51 2.37
N LEU A 103 -5.48 -8.17 1.12
CA LEU A 103 -5.95 -6.84 0.76
C LEU A 103 -7.35 -6.56 1.35
N GLU A 104 -8.17 -7.58 1.56
CA GLU A 104 -9.45 -7.46 2.29
C GLU A 104 -9.22 -7.11 3.76
N ASP A 105 -8.24 -7.75 4.42
CA ASP A 105 -7.88 -7.38 5.79
C ASP A 105 -7.39 -5.93 5.86
N LEU A 106 -6.58 -5.51 4.88
CA LEU A 106 -6.10 -4.14 4.77
C LEU A 106 -7.26 -3.15 4.53
N ALA A 107 -8.19 -3.48 3.63
CA ALA A 107 -9.38 -2.67 3.39
C ALA A 107 -10.24 -2.53 4.65
N HIS A 108 -10.34 -3.59 5.46
CA HIS A 108 -10.98 -3.54 6.78
C HIS A 108 -10.25 -2.66 7.80
N LEU A 109 -8.93 -2.61 7.73
CA LEU A 109 -8.12 -1.76 8.60
C LEU A 109 -8.32 -0.28 8.26
N ILE A 110 -8.43 0.04 6.97
CA ILE A 110 -8.57 1.41 6.47
C ILE A 110 -10.02 1.91 6.58
N SER A 111 -11.00 1.14 6.09
CA SER A 111 -12.40 1.59 5.98
C SER A 111 -13.31 0.96 7.05
N PRO A 112 -14.13 1.77 7.74
CA PRO A 112 -15.07 1.29 8.74
C PRO A 112 -16.28 0.57 8.14
N GLU A 113 -16.62 0.84 6.88
CA GLU A 113 -17.85 0.36 6.22
C GLU A 113 -17.75 -1.06 5.69
#